data_AF-A0A5C5SDX7-F1
#
_entry.id   AF-A0A5C5SDX7-F1
#
_cell.length_a   1.000
_cell.length_b   1.000
_cell.length_c   1.000
_cell.angle_alpha   90.00
_cell.angle_beta   90.00
_cell.angle_gamma   90.00
#
_symmetry.space_group_name_H-M   'P 1'
#
loop_
_entity.id
_entity.type
_entity.pdbx_description
1 polymer ?
#
loop_
_entity_poly.entity_id
_entity_poly.type
_entity_poly.pdbx_seq_one_letter_code
_entity_poly.pdbx_strand_id
1 'polypeptide(L)' 'MTIIIDTGIPEDQVTKVVHEKGPGHVYVETFYPNGLTINYDMLPDGTINVDCNKPLKLESDGRFTVVY' A
#
# COMPACT_ATOMS: atom_id res chain seq x y z
N MET A 1 7.43 12.61 -5.40
CA MET A 1 6.05 12.77 -4.91
C MET A 1 5.82 11.64 -3.93
N THR A 2 5.38 11.92 -2.71
CA THR A 2 5.22 10.92 -1.65
C THR A 2 3.74 10.64 -1.47
N ILE A 3 3.32 9.38 -1.58
CA ILE A 3 1.95 8.97 -1.26
C ILE A 3 1.92 8.55 0.20
N ILE A 4 1.05 9.14 1.00
CA ILE A 4 0.84 8.77 2.40
C ILE A 4 -0.61 8.28 2.52
N ILE A 5 -0.77 6.98 2.77
CA ILE A 5 -2.07 6.36 3.06
C ILE A 5 -2.16 6.21 4.57
N ASP A 6 -3.03 6.99 5.21
CA ASP A 6 -3.30 6.91 6.63
C ASP A 6 -4.37 5.85 6.89
N THR A 7 -3.93 4.71 7.39
CA THR A 7 -4.80 3.57 7.71
C THR A 7 -5.30 3.63 9.15
N GLY A 8 -4.67 4.43 10.02
CA GLY A 8 -4.89 4.41 11.47
C GLY A 8 -4.49 3.10 12.16
N ILE A 9 -3.82 2.17 11.47
CA ILE A 9 -3.46 0.84 11.99
C ILE A 9 -1.96 0.77 12.28
N PRO A 10 -1.56 0.39 13.50
CA PRO A 10 -0.16 0.16 13.85
C PRO A 10 0.52 -0.88 12.95
N GLU A 11 1.77 -0.61 12.55
CA GLU A 11 2.51 -1.46 11.60
C GLU A 11 2.77 -2.88 12.13
N ASP A 12 2.90 -3.05 13.43
CA ASP A 12 3.06 -4.34 14.11
C ASP A 12 1.82 -5.25 13.99
N GLN A 13 0.68 -4.69 13.57
CA GLN A 13 -0.55 -5.44 13.30
C GLN A 13 -0.73 -5.77 11.81
N VAL A 14 0.19 -5.33 10.95
CA VAL A 14 0.10 -5.51 9.50
C VAL A 14 0.89 -6.75 9.10
N THR A 15 0.23 -7.69 8.41
CA THR A 15 0.93 -8.83 7.80
C THR A 15 1.43 -8.42 6.42
N LYS A 16 2.73 -8.61 6.17
CA LYS A 16 3.36 -8.30 4.88
C LYS A 16 3.86 -9.57 4.21
N VAL A 17 3.52 -9.75 2.94
CA VAL A 17 4.03 -10.84 2.09
C VAL A 17 4.81 -10.22 0.94
N VAL A 18 6.08 -10.57 0.81
CA VAL A 18 6.99 -10.04 -0.21
C VAL A 18 7.24 -11.11 -1.26
N HIS A 19 7.05 -10.75 -2.52
CA HIS A 19 7.27 -11.60 -3.69
C HIS A 19 8.35 -10.99 -4.56
N GLU A 20 9.49 -11.67 -4.70
CA GLU A 20 10.53 -11.31 -5.67
C GLU A 20 10.16 -11.88 -7.04
N LYS A 21 9.78 -11.00 -7.98
CA LYS A 21 9.36 -11.38 -9.34
C LYS A 21 10.52 -11.34 -10.35
N GLY A 22 11.63 -10.73 -9.98
CA GLY A 22 12.85 -10.63 -10.79
C GLY A 22 13.79 -9.54 -10.27
N PRO A 23 14.95 -9.33 -10.92
CA PRO A 23 15.90 -8.30 -10.50
C PRO A 23 15.26 -6.90 -10.52
N GLY A 24 15.18 -6.27 -9.35
CA GLY A 24 14.54 -4.96 -9.19
C GLY A 24 13.02 -4.96 -9.32
N HIS A 25 12.37 -6.12 -9.45
CA HIS A 25 10.91 -6.25 -9.48
C HIS A 25 10.41 -6.93 -8.21
N VAL A 26 9.78 -6.16 -7.33
CA VAL A 26 9.27 -6.64 -6.04
C VAL A 26 7.79 -6.30 -5.92
N TYR A 27 6.98 -7.30 -5.62
CA TYR A 27 5.58 -7.14 -5.32
C TYR A 27 5.33 -7.39 -3.84
N VAL A 28 4.64 -6.49 -3.17
CA VAL A 28 4.34 -6.63 -1.74
C VAL A 28 2.84 -6.54 -1.53
N GLU A 29 2.32 -7.51 -0.78
CA GLU A 29 0.95 -7.52 -0.31
C GLU A 29 0.94 -7.18 1.18
N THR A 30 0.10 -6.22 1.56
CA THR A 30 -0.10 -5.86 2.97
C THR A 30 -1.53 -6.11 3.39
N PHE A 31 -1.69 -6.92 4.42
CA PHE A 31 -2.98 -7.33 4.97
C PHE A 31 -3.16 -6.69 6.34
N TYR A 32 -4.20 -5.90 6.48
CA TYR A 32 -4.55 -5.20 7.71
C TYR A 32 -5.66 -5.97 8.46
N PRO A 33 -5.72 -5.90 9.80
CA PRO A 33 -6.70 -6.64 10.60
C PRO A 33 -8.18 -6.34 10.27
N ASN A 34 -8.46 -5.16 9.72
CA ASN A 34 -9.80 -4.74 9.32
C ASN A 34 -10.21 -5.21 7.91
N GLY A 35 -9.40 -6.05 7.26
CA GLY A 35 -9.65 -6.54 5.89
C GLY A 35 -9.26 -5.54 4.79
N LEU A 36 -8.62 -4.42 5.13
CA LEU A 36 -7.94 -3.58 4.14
C LEU A 36 -6.74 -4.36 3.57
N THR A 37 -6.54 -4.21 2.27
CA THR A 37 -5.40 -4.73 1.53
C THR A 37 -4.83 -3.62 0.70
N ILE A 38 -3.53 -3.35 0.87
CA ILE A 38 -2.77 -2.43 0.03
C ILE A 38 -1.63 -3.21 -0.58
N ASN A 39 -1.59 -3.27 -1.90
CA ASN A 39 -0.56 -3.96 -2.65
C ASN A 39 0.28 -2.93 -3.39
N TYR A 40 1.59 -3.14 -3.45
CA TYR A 40 2.47 -2.31 -4.26
C TYR A 40 3.43 -3.16 -5.09
N ASP A 41 3.50 -2.85 -6.38
CA ASP A 41 4.38 -3.49 -7.35
C ASP A 41 5.48 -2.49 -7.74
N MET A 42 6.68 -2.71 -7.20
CA MET A 42 7.88 -1.93 -7.47
C MET A 42 8.56 -2.49 -8.71
N LEU A 43 8.56 -1.73 -9.79
CA LEU A 43 9.13 -2.13 -11.08
C LEU A 43 10.63 -1.79 -11.16
N PRO A 44 11.40 -2.49 -12.02
CA PRO A 44 12.85 -2.27 -12.15
C PRO A 44 13.26 -0.86 -12.58
N ASP A 45 12.36 -0.10 -13.19
CA ASP A 45 12.59 1.28 -13.63
C ASP A 45 12.36 2.31 -12.51
N GLY A 46 12.02 1.85 -11.30
CA GLY A 46 11.75 2.69 -10.13
C GLY A 46 10.31 3.21 -10.06
N THR A 47 9.43 2.82 -10.99
CA THR A 47 8.00 3.09 -10.87
C THR A 47 7.34 2.15 -9.85
N ILE A 48 6.24 2.62 -9.23
CA ILE A 48 5.50 1.87 -8.23
C ILE A 48 4.02 1.92 -8.60
N ASN A 49 3.42 0.76 -8.85
CA ASN A 49 1.97 0.62 -8.95
C ASN A 49 1.39 0.33 -7.57
N VAL A 50 0.33 1.02 -7.18
CA VAL A 50 -0.33 0.81 -5.89
C VAL A 50 -1.78 0.42 -6.14
N ASP A 51 -2.21 -0.69 -5.55
CA ASP A 51 -3.59 -1.18 -5.59
C ASP A 51 -4.15 -1.26 -4.17
N CYS A 52 -5.42 -0.89 -4.00
CA CYS A 52 -6.09 -0.83 -2.71
C CYS A 52 -7.51 -1.37 -2.83
N ASN A 53 -7.86 -2.34 -2.01
CA ASN A 53 -9.18 -3.00 -2.08
C ASN A 53 -10.34 -2.17 -1.48
N LYS A 54 -10.03 -1.01 -0.91
CA LYS A 54 -11.00 -0.05 -0.35
C LYS A 54 -10.87 1.31 -1.03
N PRO A 55 -11.98 2.08 -1.17
CA PRO A 55 -11.91 3.45 -1.64
C PRO A 55 -11.04 4.31 -0.73
N LEU A 56 -10.29 5.22 -1.33
CA LEU A 56 -9.47 6.21 -0.62
C LEU A 56 -10.05 7.61 -0.85
N LYS A 57 -10.04 8.42 0.21
CA LYS A 57 -10.39 9.85 0.13
C LYS A 57 -9.13 10.69 0.19
N LEU A 58 -8.95 11.57 -0.80
CA LEU A 58 -7.90 12.57 -0.78
C LEU A 58 -8.30 13.72 0.17
N GLU A 59 -7.49 13.95 1.19
CA GLU A 59 -7.66 15.04 2.13
C GLU A 59 -6.94 16.31 1.63
N SER A 60 -7.27 17.46 2.22
CA SER A 60 -6.74 18.77 1.82
C SER A 60 -5.23 18.93 2.04
N ASP A 61 -4.64 18.12 2.92
CA ASP A 61 -3.20 18.07 3.19
C ASP A 61 -2.43 17.11 2.26
N GLY A 62 -3.13 16.48 1.31
CA GLY A 62 -2.56 15.56 0.33
C GLY A 62 -2.44 14.10 0.81
N ARG A 63 -2.91 13.78 2.03
CA ARG A 63 -2.96 12.41 2.53
C ARG A 63 -4.19 11.68 2.00
N PHE A 64 -4.09 10.37 1.88
CA PHE A 64 -5.22 9.51 1.56
C PHE A 64 -5.72 8.80 2.81
N THR A 65 -7.01 8.89 3.10
CA THR A 65 -7.65 8.16 4.20
C THR A 65 -8.52 7.02 3.65
N VAL A 66 -8.59 5.91 4.38
CA VAL A 66 -9.40 4.75 3.98
C VAL A 66 -10.86 5.02 4.29
N VAL A 67 -11.75 4.75 3.33
CA VAL A 67 -13.21 4.83 3.52
C VAL A 67 -13.74 3.43 3.88
N TYR A 68 -14.41 3.33 5.02
CA TYR A 68 -14.94 2.08 5.59
C TYR A 68 -16.40 1.82 5.21
#